data_AF-A0A3N4ZTR7-F1
#
_entry.id   AF-A0A3N4ZTR7-F1
#
_cell.length_a   1.000
_cell.length_b   1.000
_cell.length_c   1.000
_cell.angle_alpha   90.00
_cell.angle_beta   90.00
_cell.angle_gamma   90.00
#
_symmetry.space_group_name_H-M   'P 1'
#
loop_
_entity.id
_entity.type
_entity.pdbx_description
1 polymer ?
#
loop_
_entity_poly.entity_id
_entity_poly.type
_entity_poly.pdbx_seq_one_letter_code
_entity_poly.pdbx_strand_id
1 'polypeptide(L)'
;MTDTMVTERAVPAEQTERTARAETEPAERAEADVPAVRGAGRDPGRDPEAGMATAEYAIATLGAVGFAGLLMVVLKGGDVKSMLTSLITTALSVG
;
A
#
# COMPACT_ATOMS: atom_id res chain seq x y z
N MET A 1 52.31 -28.52 20.82
CA MET A 1 52.43 -28.13 19.40
C MET A 1 51.01 -28.21 18.86
N THR A 2 50.36 -27.04 18.77
CA THR A 2 49.02 -26.72 18.19
C THR A 2 47.91 -27.76 18.24
N ASP A 3 46.79 -27.43 18.89
CA ASP A 3 45.52 -27.57 18.18
C ASP A 3 44.67 -26.30 18.35
N THR A 4 44.19 -25.82 17.21
CA THR A 4 43.61 -24.51 16.98
C THR A 4 42.10 -24.64 17.16
N MET A 5 41.56 -23.98 18.19
CA MET A 5 40.11 -23.82 18.30
C MET A 5 39.61 -22.88 17.20
N VAL A 6 39.10 -23.44 16.10
CA VAL A 6 38.18 -22.76 15.19
C VAL A 6 36.78 -23.00 15.73
N THR A 7 36.25 -22.04 16.50
CA THR A 7 34.82 -21.99 16.78
C THR A 7 34.15 -21.36 15.57
N GLU A 8 33.68 -22.20 14.66
CA GLU A 8 32.82 -21.80 13.56
C GLU A 8 31.52 -21.23 14.15
N ARG A 9 31.33 -19.92 14.03
CA ARG A 9 30.08 -19.25 14.41
C ARG A 9 28.95 -19.86 13.57
N ALA A 10 27.99 -20.47 14.26
CA ALA A 10 26.71 -20.86 13.68
C ALA A 10 26.11 -19.68 12.91
N VAL A 11 25.92 -19.88 11.61
CA VAL A 11 25.12 -19.03 10.73
C VAL A 11 23.65 -19.23 11.14
N PRO A 12 22.90 -18.21 11.60
CA PRO A 12 21.48 -18.37 11.83
C PRO A 12 20.80 -18.55 10.46
N ALA A 13 20.24 -19.74 10.28
CA ALA A 13 19.47 -20.13 9.13
C ALA A 13 18.32 -19.14 8.89
N GLU A 14 18.37 -18.53 7.72
CA GLU A 14 17.25 -18.43 6.78
C GLU A 14 15.90 -18.06 7.38
N GLN A 15 15.74 -16.74 7.37
CA GLN A 15 14.54 -15.95 7.15
C GLN A 15 13.70 -16.50 5.96
N THR A 16 13.13 -17.68 6.12
CA THR A 16 12.19 -18.34 5.21
C THR A 16 10.95 -18.70 6.05
N GLU A 17 9.75 -18.54 5.51
CA GLU A 17 8.45 -18.79 6.17
C GLU A 17 7.80 -17.64 6.97
N ARG A 18 7.60 -16.49 6.33
CA ARG A 18 6.41 -15.67 6.62
C ARG A 18 5.55 -15.44 5.40
N THR A 19 5.35 -16.51 4.64
CA THR A 19 4.23 -16.69 3.73
C THR A 19 2.92 -16.79 4.51
N ALA A 20 1.92 -16.07 4.02
CA ALA A 20 0.50 -16.40 4.08
C ALA A 20 -0.11 -16.57 5.49
N ARG A 21 -0.66 -15.47 6.02
CA ARG A 21 -1.86 -15.60 6.85
C ARG A 21 -2.84 -14.47 6.57
N ALA A 22 -4.07 -14.91 6.30
CA ALA A 22 -5.33 -14.16 6.24
C ALA A 22 -5.73 -13.55 4.88
N GLU A 23 -5.96 -14.43 3.89
CA GLU A 23 -7.19 -14.31 3.12
C GLU A 23 -8.35 -14.78 4.02
N THR A 24 -9.18 -13.84 4.47
CA THR A 24 -10.53 -14.09 4.97
C THR A 24 -11.46 -13.14 4.24
N GLU A 25 -12.06 -13.62 3.15
CA GLU A 25 -13.30 -13.07 2.58
C GLU A 25 -14.51 -13.42 3.48
N PRO A 26 -15.73 -12.85 3.31
CA PRO A 26 -16.13 -11.61 2.65
C PRO A 26 -16.96 -10.69 3.57
N ALA A 27 -17.21 -9.47 3.08
CA ALA A 27 -18.24 -8.57 3.58
C ALA A 27 -19.64 -9.20 3.50
N GLU A 28 -20.51 -8.84 4.46
CA GLU A 28 -21.98 -8.77 4.41
C GLU A 28 -22.68 -9.38 5.64
N ARG A 29 -22.68 -8.60 6.73
CA ARG A 29 -23.89 -8.45 7.55
C ARG A 29 -24.09 -6.97 7.82
N ALA A 30 -24.91 -6.37 6.97
CA ALA A 30 -25.56 -5.11 7.26
C ALA A 30 -26.48 -5.31 8.46
N GLU A 31 -26.02 -4.93 9.64
CA GLU A 31 -26.91 -4.66 10.77
C GLU A 31 -27.03 -3.15 10.86
N ALA A 32 -28.17 -2.66 10.36
CA ALA A 32 -28.55 -1.26 10.44
C ALA A 32 -28.85 -0.91 11.90
N ASP A 33 -27.92 -0.25 12.57
CA ASP A 33 -28.18 0.42 13.85
C ASP A 33 -28.39 1.92 13.59
N VAL A 34 -29.65 2.35 13.65
CA VAL A 34 -30.11 3.73 13.44
C VAL A 34 -30.03 4.46 14.80
N PRO A 35 -29.63 5.74 14.86
CA PRO A 35 -28.72 6.21 15.89
C PRO A 35 -29.42 6.58 17.20
N ALA A 36 -28.86 6.11 18.32
CA ALA A 36 -29.13 6.71 19.61
C ALA A 36 -28.46 8.09 19.68
N VAL A 37 -29.24 9.14 19.42
CA VAL A 37 -28.90 10.53 19.72
C VAL A 37 -28.73 10.67 21.24
N ARG A 38 -27.53 10.35 21.75
CA ARG A 38 -27.21 10.46 23.16
C ARG A 38 -26.02 11.38 23.32
N GLY A 39 -26.34 12.62 23.71
CA GLY A 39 -25.53 13.60 24.44
C GLY A 39 -24.04 13.68 24.11
N ALA A 40 -23.62 14.84 23.63
CA ALA A 40 -22.22 15.25 23.52
C ALA A 40 -21.50 15.24 24.88
N GLY A 41 -21.16 14.06 25.38
CA GLY A 41 -20.11 13.86 26.35
C GLY A 41 -18.83 13.59 25.58
N ARG A 42 -17.82 14.46 25.72
CA ARG A 42 -16.44 14.02 25.41
C ARG A 42 -16.15 12.86 26.33
N ASP A 43 -16.09 11.64 25.79
CA ASP A 43 -15.56 10.50 26.52
C ASP A 43 -14.06 10.74 26.74
N PRO A 44 -13.61 11.04 27.98
CA PRO A 44 -12.20 11.33 28.26
C PRO A 44 -11.31 10.10 28.07
N GLY A 45 -11.90 8.91 27.84
CA GLY A 45 -11.19 7.65 27.66
C GLY A 45 -10.94 7.25 26.21
N ARG A 46 -11.41 8.02 25.21
CA ARG A 46 -11.11 7.71 23.81
C ARG A 46 -9.68 8.13 23.49
N ASP A 47 -8.83 7.15 23.20
CA ASP A 47 -7.48 7.38 22.71
C ASP A 47 -7.55 8.27 21.44
N PRO A 48 -6.95 9.48 21.44
CA PRO A 48 -6.96 10.37 20.30
C PRO A 48 -6.27 9.77 19.07
N GLU A 49 -5.41 8.77 19.28
CA GLU A 49 -4.70 8.04 18.22
C GLU A 49 -5.51 6.87 17.67
N ALA A 50 -6.65 6.53 18.28
CA ALA A 50 -7.51 5.45 17.82
C ALA A 50 -8.05 5.75 16.41
N GLY A 51 -7.53 5.04 15.42
CA GLY A 51 -7.88 5.16 14.00
C GLY A 51 -6.98 6.10 13.20
N MET A 52 -5.96 6.73 13.83
CA MET A 52 -5.06 7.64 13.13
C MET A 52 -4.24 6.94 12.05
N ALA A 53 -3.76 5.72 12.31
CA ALA A 53 -3.05 4.91 11.32
C ALA A 53 -3.91 4.63 10.07
N THR A 54 -5.19 4.25 10.23
CA THR A 54 -6.10 4.00 9.08
C THR A 54 -6.39 5.28 8.30
N ALA A 55 -6.52 6.42 8.99
CA ALA A 55 -6.71 7.72 8.35
C ALA A 55 -5.47 8.17 7.57
N GLU A 56 -4.28 7.92 8.10
CA GLU A 56 -3.01 8.23 7.45
C GLU A 56 -2.88 7.52 6.10
N TYR A 57 -3.09 6.20 6.07
CA TYR A 57 -3.05 5.43 4.82
C TYR A 57 -4.13 5.89 3.84
N ALA A 58 -5.33 6.22 4.32
CA ALA A 58 -6.40 6.74 3.47
C ALA A 58 -5.99 8.06 2.80
N ILE A 59 -5.44 9.01 3.56
CA ILE A 59 -4.98 10.30 3.03
C ILE A 59 -3.78 10.11 2.08
N ALA A 60 -2.81 9.26 2.44
CA ALA A 60 -1.67 8.96 1.58
C ALA A 60 -2.11 8.37 0.24
N THR A 61 -3.09 7.45 0.26
CA THR A 61 -3.67 6.86 -0.94
C THR A 61 -4.41 7.90 -1.77
N LEU A 62 -5.23 8.75 -1.16
CA LEU A 62 -5.92 9.83 -1.85
C LEU A 62 -4.93 10.82 -2.49
N GLY A 63 -3.84 11.14 -1.80
CA GLY A 63 -2.76 11.96 -2.34
C GLY A 63 -2.09 11.32 -3.56
N ALA A 64 -1.75 10.04 -3.48
CA ALA A 64 -1.15 9.29 -4.59
C ALA A 64 -2.08 9.19 -5.80
N VAL A 65 -3.38 8.94 -5.57
CA VAL A 65 -4.39 8.90 -6.64
C VAL A 65 -4.56 10.28 -7.30
N GLY A 66 -4.54 11.35 -6.51
CA GLY A 66 -4.55 12.72 -7.05
C GLY A 66 -3.33 13.01 -7.93
N PHE A 67 -2.14 12.60 -7.50
CA PHE A 67 -0.92 12.71 -8.30
C PHE A 67 -0.99 11.87 -9.60
N ALA A 68 -1.51 10.65 -9.53
CA ALA A 68 -1.74 9.83 -10.71
C ALA A 68 -2.72 10.50 -11.69
N GLY A 69 -3.75 11.18 -11.18
CA GLY A 69 -4.66 12.02 -11.98
C GLY A 69 -3.93 13.14 -12.73
N LEU A 70 -2.99 13.84 -12.08
CA LEU A 70 -2.15 14.84 -12.74
C LEU A 70 -1.28 14.21 -13.85
N LEU A 71 -0.63 13.08 -13.59
CA LEU A 71 0.16 12.38 -14.60
C LEU A 71 -0.71 11.93 -15.78
N MET A 72 -1.95 11.50 -15.53
CA MET A 72 -2.91 11.14 -16.57
C MET A 72 -3.18 12.32 -17.52
N VAL A 73 -3.33 13.54 -16.99
CA VAL A 73 -3.52 14.75 -17.81
C VAL A 73 -2.27 15.00 -18.67
N VAL A 74 -1.08 14.86 -18.10
CA VAL A 74 0.19 14.99 -18.85
C VAL A 74 0.26 13.98 -19.99
N LEU A 75 -0.04 12.71 -19.73
CA LEU A 75 -0.03 11.64 -20.73
C LEU A 75 -1.08 11.85 -21.84
N LYS A 76 -2.20 12.50 -21.52
CA LYS A 76 -3.24 12.85 -22.50
C LYS A 76 -2.86 14.05 -23.38
N GLY A 77 -1.78 14.76 -23.06
CA GLY A 77 -1.24 15.86 -23.87
C GLY A 77 -0.81 15.40 -25.27
N GLY A 78 -1.02 16.26 -26.26
CA GLY A 78 -0.74 15.96 -27.67
C GLY A 78 0.72 15.58 -27.92
N ASP A 79 1.67 16.31 -27.34
CA ASP A 79 3.11 16.09 -27.52
C ASP A 79 3.53 14.71 -27.00
N VAL A 80 3.12 14.36 -25.78
CA VAL A 80 3.45 13.07 -25.15
C VAL A 80 2.81 11.92 -25.90
N LYS A 81 1.53 12.05 -26.26
CA LYS A 81 0.82 11.04 -27.05
C LYS A 81 1.48 10.83 -28.41
N SER A 82 1.88 11.91 -29.08
CA SER A 82 2.56 11.84 -30.38
C SER A 82 3.90 11.12 -30.25
N MET A 83 4.73 11.51 -29.28
CA MET A 83 6.01 10.84 -29.01
C MET A 83 5.84 9.34 -28.78
N LEU A 84 4.91 8.95 -27.91
CA LEU A 84 4.62 7.53 -27.63
C LEU A 84 4.14 6.78 -28.88
N THR A 85 3.26 7.41 -29.67
CA THR A 85 2.76 6.82 -30.92
C THR A 85 3.90 6.59 -31.91
N SER A 86 4.78 7.58 -32.10
CA SER A 86 5.94 7.45 -32.97
C SER A 86 6.86 6.31 -32.54
N LEU A 87 7.18 6.21 -31.24
CA LEU A 87 8.01 5.12 -30.71
C LEU A 87 7.38 3.74 -30.97
N ILE A 88 6.08 3.60 -30.75
CA ILE A 88 5.36 2.34 -31.00
C ILE A 88 5.37 2.01 -32.49
N THR A 89 5.06 2.96 -33.37
CA THR A 89 5.06 2.73 -34.81
C THR A 89 6.44 2.32 -35.31
N THR A 90 7.51 2.97 -34.85
CA THR A 90 8.89 2.59 -35.19
C THR A 90 9.24 1.18 -34.71
N ALA A 91 8.87 0.82 -33.49
CA ALA A 91 9.12 -0.53 -32.96
C ALA A 91 8.39 -1.61 -33.77
N LEU A 92 7.18 -1.33 -34.24
CA LEU A 92 6.38 -2.26 -35.04
C LEU A 92 6.81 -2.33 -36.51
N SER A 93 7.45 -1.29 -37.06
CA SER A 93 7.88 -1.28 -38.47
C SER A 93 9.20 -2.02 -38.73
N VAL A 94 9.97 -2.31 -37.67
CA VAL A 94 11.29 -2.96 -37.74
C VAL A 94 11.19 -4.49 -37.56
N GLY A 95 9.99 -5.01 -37.31
CA GLY A 95 9.69 -6.45 -37.16
C GLY A 95 9.27 -7.14 -38.46
#